data_AF-A0AAV2R061-F1
#
_entry.id   AF-A0AAV2R061-F1
#
_cell.length_a   1.000
_cell.length_b   1.000
_cell.length_c   1.000
_cell.angle_alpha   90.00
_cell.angle_beta   90.00
_cell.angle_gamma   90.00
#
_symmetry.space_group_name_H-M   'P 1'
#
loop_
_entity.id
_entity.type
_entity.pdbx_description
1 polymer ?
#
loop_
_entity_poly.entity_id
_entity_poly.type
_entity_poly.pdbx_seq_one_letter_code
_entity_poly.pdbx_strand_id
1 'polypeptide(L)'
;KFYRIGSKEEYGVNDHTYESQQGHYIVVDFSFAENEADVANMYGPIVQEDSECLIFWYKFDIDLEDVSVFRVITNSTVDMLWSVEVGTGPDWQIAVAKMKPGNNGQRLQFEVFAPPKKSGYLAIDDIQLNNELDCPNHADCDFEHGICGWHQNGDLEYVLDKQHYEEPAPASPTYVMFVTPKSEGMEGLNAILSSPILIDQEMNCVRFWFMAPHEAPVYTVASVTQGPSETEIFTYDLWGLPANEREEWTIGQFPLPELSVIQKQ
;
A
#
# COMPACT_ATOMS: atom_id res chain seq x y z
N LYS A 1 -9.36 2.54 -21.07
CA LYS A 1 -9.91 1.83 -22.25
C LYS A 1 -9.83 0.30 -22.13
N PHE A 2 -9.50 -0.28 -20.96
CA PHE A 2 -9.34 -1.75 -20.84
C PHE A 2 -9.87 -2.33 -19.52
N TYR A 3 -10.74 -1.59 -18.82
CA TYR A 3 -11.51 -2.18 -17.73
C TYR A 3 -12.49 -3.20 -18.29
N ARG A 4 -12.54 -4.37 -17.68
CA ARG A 4 -13.48 -5.44 -18.03
C ARG A 4 -13.80 -6.30 -16.84
N ILE A 5 -14.77 -7.17 -17.02
CA ILE A 5 -15.14 -8.18 -16.02
C ILE A 5 -14.18 -9.35 -16.21
N GLY A 6 -13.44 -9.67 -15.16
CA GLY A 6 -12.56 -10.83 -15.07
C GLY A 6 -13.22 -12.00 -14.34
N SER A 7 -12.63 -13.17 -14.50
CA SER A 7 -12.99 -14.39 -13.77
C SER A 7 -11.78 -15.29 -13.59
N LYS A 8 -11.89 -16.28 -12.72
CA LYS A 8 -10.85 -17.29 -12.51
C LYS A 8 -10.47 -18.05 -13.77
N GLU A 9 -11.42 -18.32 -14.66
CA GLU A 9 -11.12 -19.04 -15.90
C GLU A 9 -10.16 -18.23 -16.80
N GLU A 10 -10.27 -16.90 -16.78
CA GLU A 10 -9.49 -16.02 -17.66
C GLU A 10 -8.15 -15.61 -17.05
N TYR A 11 -8.08 -15.32 -15.74
CA TYR A 11 -6.87 -14.78 -15.08
C TYR A 11 -6.30 -15.67 -13.98
N GLY A 12 -6.90 -16.84 -13.71
CA GLY A 12 -6.40 -17.77 -12.70
C GLY A 12 -6.65 -17.35 -11.24
N VAL A 13 -7.28 -16.19 -11.00
CA VAL A 13 -7.55 -15.65 -9.66
C VAL A 13 -9.00 -15.88 -9.26
N ASN A 14 -9.20 -16.37 -8.04
CA ASN A 14 -10.54 -16.42 -7.43
C ASN A 14 -11.03 -15.00 -7.17
N ASP A 15 -12.32 -14.76 -7.40
CA ASP A 15 -13.03 -13.60 -6.87
C ASP A 15 -12.86 -13.52 -5.36
N HIS A 16 -12.66 -12.31 -4.83
CA HIS A 16 -12.39 -12.10 -3.41
C HIS A 16 -13.62 -12.43 -2.58
N THR A 17 -14.80 -11.98 -3.01
CA THR A 17 -16.07 -12.16 -2.29
C THR A 17 -16.36 -13.62 -1.94
N TYR A 18 -16.15 -14.53 -2.89
CA TYR A 18 -16.50 -15.95 -2.75
C TYR A 18 -15.29 -16.86 -2.51
N GLU A 19 -14.07 -16.34 -2.65
CA GLU A 19 -12.81 -17.09 -2.64
C GLU A 19 -12.85 -18.35 -3.53
N SER A 20 -13.62 -18.32 -4.61
CA SER A 20 -13.90 -19.48 -5.44
C SER A 20 -13.92 -19.15 -6.94
N GLN A 21 -14.12 -20.19 -7.77
CA GLN A 21 -14.33 -20.02 -9.21
C GLN A 21 -15.66 -19.32 -9.52
N GLN A 22 -16.57 -19.24 -8.56
CA GLN A 22 -17.83 -18.52 -8.67
C GLN A 22 -17.55 -17.07 -8.27
N GLY A 23 -17.88 -16.11 -9.13
CA GLY A 23 -17.64 -14.69 -8.86
C GLY A 23 -17.02 -13.99 -10.06
N HIS A 24 -16.98 -12.67 -9.99
CA HIS A 24 -16.41 -11.81 -11.00
C HIS A 24 -15.89 -10.53 -10.37
N TYR A 25 -14.70 -10.13 -10.77
CA TYR A 25 -14.05 -8.89 -10.37
C TYR A 25 -13.84 -8.00 -11.59
N ILE A 26 -13.46 -6.76 -11.33
CA ILE A 26 -13.06 -5.81 -12.36
C ILE A 26 -11.57 -6.01 -12.63
N VAL A 27 -11.15 -6.00 -13.89
CA VAL A 27 -9.75 -6.15 -14.28
C VAL A 27 -9.30 -5.06 -15.23
N VAL A 28 -8.05 -4.62 -15.08
CA VAL A 28 -7.28 -3.91 -16.09
C VAL A 28 -6.15 -4.82 -16.55
N ASP A 29 -6.21 -5.31 -17.78
CA ASP A 29 -5.15 -6.12 -18.37
C ASP A 29 -4.13 -5.22 -19.07
N PHE A 30 -2.88 -5.32 -18.63
CA PHE A 30 -1.76 -4.49 -19.08
C PHE A 30 -1.29 -4.83 -20.49
N SER A 31 -1.62 -6.01 -21.01
CA SER A 31 -1.28 -6.41 -22.39
C SER A 31 -1.97 -5.52 -23.44
N PHE A 32 -3.00 -4.78 -23.05
CA PHE A 32 -3.69 -3.81 -23.91
C PHE A 32 -3.12 -2.40 -23.84
N ALA A 33 -2.19 -2.12 -22.92
CA ALA A 33 -1.47 -0.85 -22.87
C ALA A 33 -0.40 -0.81 -23.97
N GLU A 34 -0.52 0.14 -24.90
CA GLU A 34 0.40 0.28 -26.03
C GLU A 34 1.56 1.23 -25.69
N ASN A 35 1.31 2.25 -24.87
CA ASN A 35 2.23 3.35 -24.55
C ASN A 35 2.29 3.62 -23.03
N GLU A 36 3.41 4.17 -22.55
CA GLU A 36 3.61 4.54 -21.13
C GLU A 36 2.58 5.58 -20.63
N ALA A 37 2.00 6.36 -21.55
CA ALA A 37 0.98 7.35 -21.23
C ALA A 37 -0.45 6.79 -21.20
N ASP A 38 -0.64 5.48 -21.41
CA ASP A 38 -1.97 4.89 -21.44
C ASP A 38 -2.53 4.73 -20.01
N VAL A 39 -3.62 5.46 -19.73
CA VAL A 39 -4.32 5.41 -18.44
C VAL A 39 -5.66 4.70 -18.61
N ALA A 40 -5.89 3.64 -17.82
CA ALA A 40 -7.20 3.04 -17.69
C ALA A 40 -8.01 3.81 -16.64
N ASN A 41 -9.18 4.31 -17.06
CA ASN A 41 -10.10 5.08 -16.21
C ASN A 41 -11.43 4.35 -16.05
N MET A 42 -11.89 4.19 -14.82
CA MET A 42 -13.23 3.72 -14.46
C MET A 42 -13.89 4.74 -13.56
N TYR A 43 -15.16 5.05 -13.86
CA TYR A 43 -15.92 6.05 -13.13
C TYR A 43 -17.03 5.37 -12.34
N GLY A 44 -17.05 5.62 -11.04
CA GLY A 44 -18.13 5.22 -10.15
C GLY A 44 -19.36 6.12 -10.26
N PRO A 45 -20.42 5.82 -9.49
CA PRO A 45 -21.55 6.73 -9.33
C PRO A 45 -21.11 8.03 -8.64
N ILE A 46 -21.99 9.04 -8.69
CA ILE A 46 -21.83 10.24 -7.86
C ILE A 46 -22.33 9.90 -6.45
N VAL A 47 -21.43 9.98 -5.49
CA VAL A 47 -21.65 9.73 -4.06
C VAL A 47 -22.03 11.04 -3.38
N GLN A 48 -22.99 10.99 -2.45
CA GLN A 48 -23.41 12.17 -1.67
C GLN A 48 -22.61 12.28 -0.37
N GLU A 49 -22.77 13.40 0.34
CA GLU A 49 -21.88 13.90 1.40
C GLU A 49 -21.70 13.01 2.63
N ASP A 50 -22.51 11.95 2.79
CA ASP A 50 -22.55 11.15 4.02
C ASP A 50 -21.53 9.99 4.06
N SER A 51 -20.82 9.69 2.96
CA SER A 51 -19.83 8.60 2.93
C SER A 51 -18.45 9.05 3.39
N GLU A 52 -17.93 8.36 4.41
CA GLU A 52 -16.67 8.71 5.08
C GLU A 52 -15.50 7.83 4.61
N CYS A 53 -15.74 6.57 4.25
CA CYS A 53 -14.71 5.71 3.66
C CYS A 53 -15.10 5.09 2.34
N LEU A 54 -14.10 5.01 1.48
CA LEU A 54 -14.02 4.05 0.40
C LEU A 54 -13.19 2.85 0.86
N ILE A 55 -13.72 1.65 0.71
CA ILE A 55 -13.03 0.39 0.97
C ILE A 55 -13.16 -0.48 -0.29
N PHE A 56 -12.07 -1.11 -0.72
CA PHE A 56 -12.11 -2.07 -1.83
C PHE A 56 -10.95 -3.06 -1.72
N TRP A 57 -11.07 -4.17 -2.43
CA TRP A 57 -10.01 -5.15 -2.55
C TRP A 57 -9.34 -5.04 -3.91
N TYR A 58 -8.03 -5.25 -3.96
CA TYR A 58 -7.26 -5.22 -5.19
C TYR A 58 -6.16 -6.28 -5.19
N LYS A 59 -5.74 -6.69 -6.38
CA LYS A 59 -4.63 -7.62 -6.56
C LYS A 59 -3.85 -7.27 -7.82
N PHE A 60 -2.53 -7.20 -7.70
CA PHE A 60 -1.63 -7.06 -8.84
C PHE A 60 -1.03 -8.43 -9.18
N ASP A 61 -0.94 -8.70 -10.48
CA ASP A 61 -0.16 -9.80 -11.04
C ASP A 61 0.68 -9.22 -12.18
N ILE A 62 1.92 -8.85 -11.87
CA ILE A 62 2.86 -8.23 -12.79
C ILE A 62 4.30 -8.58 -12.37
N ASP A 63 5.25 -8.59 -13.30
CA ASP A 63 6.65 -8.85 -12.98
C ASP A 63 7.24 -7.82 -11.99
N LEU A 64 8.11 -8.26 -11.08
CA LEU A 64 8.69 -7.45 -9.99
C LEU A 64 9.48 -6.22 -10.47
N GLU A 65 9.95 -6.24 -11.71
CA GLU A 65 10.72 -5.15 -12.32
C GLU A 65 9.82 -4.02 -12.87
N ASP A 66 8.52 -4.26 -12.96
CA ASP A 66 7.55 -3.31 -13.51
C ASP A 66 6.75 -2.64 -12.39
N VAL A 67 6.64 -1.32 -12.45
CA VAL A 67 5.84 -0.53 -11.51
C VAL A 67 4.58 -0.04 -12.20
N SER A 68 3.43 -0.32 -11.58
CA SER A 68 2.15 0.30 -11.96
C SER A 68 1.67 1.21 -10.85
N VAL A 69 1.03 2.31 -11.23
CA VAL A 69 0.40 3.23 -10.28
C VAL A 69 -1.10 3.07 -10.35
N PHE A 70 -1.72 2.79 -9.21
CA PHE A 70 -3.18 2.71 -9.09
C PHE A 70 -3.65 3.78 -8.11
N ARG A 71 -4.54 4.65 -8.60
CA ARG A 71 -5.04 5.82 -7.87
C ARG A 71 -6.55 5.85 -7.84
N VAL A 72 -7.08 6.38 -6.75
CA VAL A 72 -8.48 6.78 -6.65
C VAL A 72 -8.57 8.26 -6.39
N ILE A 73 -9.31 8.97 -7.24
CA ILE A 73 -9.53 10.41 -7.16
C ILE A 73 -11.02 10.75 -7.15
N THR A 74 -11.36 11.99 -6.80
CA THR A 74 -12.73 12.53 -6.97
C THR A 74 -12.84 13.50 -8.15
N ASN A 75 -14.02 14.11 -8.38
CA ASN A 75 -14.33 15.03 -9.48
C ASN A 75 -13.29 16.14 -9.72
N SER A 76 -12.53 16.53 -8.69
CA SER A 76 -11.32 17.34 -8.78
C SER A 76 -10.10 16.42 -8.88
N THR A 77 -9.33 16.51 -9.97
CA THR A 77 -7.99 15.86 -10.10
C THR A 77 -7.00 16.25 -9.00
N VAL A 78 -7.39 17.16 -8.10
CA VAL A 78 -6.60 17.66 -6.97
C VAL A 78 -6.80 16.80 -5.72
N ASP A 79 -7.94 16.12 -5.58
CA ASP A 79 -8.24 15.32 -4.39
C ASP A 79 -7.98 13.83 -4.67
N MET A 80 -6.71 13.46 -4.61
CA MET A 80 -6.29 12.06 -4.51
C MET A 80 -6.78 11.51 -3.17
N LEU A 81 -7.50 10.39 -3.19
CA LEU A 81 -7.98 9.70 -2.00
C LEU A 81 -7.02 8.61 -1.55
N TRP A 82 -6.46 7.89 -2.53
CA TRP A 82 -5.58 6.76 -2.29
C TRP A 82 -4.70 6.53 -3.52
N SER A 83 -3.46 6.11 -3.28
CA SER A 83 -2.54 5.73 -4.35
C SER A 83 -1.56 4.67 -3.83
N VAL A 84 -1.27 3.71 -4.70
CA VAL A 84 -0.22 2.73 -4.48
C VAL A 84 0.64 2.61 -5.73
N GLU A 85 1.94 2.42 -5.52
CA GLU A 85 2.90 2.03 -6.54
C GLU A 85 3.30 0.58 -6.24
N VAL A 86 3.00 -0.36 -7.13
CA VAL A 86 3.19 -1.78 -6.86
C VAL A 86 3.80 -2.49 -8.07
N GLY A 87 4.73 -3.41 -7.77
CA GLY A 87 5.14 -4.50 -8.66
C GLY A 87 4.30 -5.76 -8.39
N THR A 88 4.91 -6.95 -8.38
CA THR A 88 4.18 -8.18 -8.00
C THR A 88 3.69 -8.08 -6.55
N GLY A 89 2.40 -8.29 -6.35
CA GLY A 89 1.77 -8.23 -5.03
C GLY A 89 1.41 -9.62 -4.50
N PRO A 90 1.18 -9.75 -3.17
CA PRO A 90 0.66 -10.98 -2.58
C PRO A 90 -0.77 -11.31 -3.05
N ASP A 91 -1.50 -12.13 -2.28
CA ASP A 91 -2.93 -12.36 -2.52
C ASP A 91 -3.75 -11.05 -2.45
N TRP A 92 -5.08 -11.10 -2.58
CA TRP A 92 -5.94 -9.93 -2.45
C TRP A 92 -5.54 -9.01 -1.28
N GLN A 93 -5.46 -7.71 -1.55
CA GLN A 93 -5.09 -6.65 -0.61
C GLN A 93 -6.26 -5.70 -0.39
N ILE A 94 -6.44 -5.27 0.85
CA ILE A 94 -7.45 -4.26 1.20
C ILE A 94 -6.88 -2.85 0.99
N ALA A 95 -7.69 -1.98 0.40
CA ALA A 95 -7.48 -0.55 0.34
C ALA A 95 -8.59 0.15 1.12
N VAL A 96 -8.20 1.13 1.94
CA VAL A 96 -9.11 2.01 2.68
C VAL A 96 -8.74 3.43 2.30
N ALA A 97 -9.72 4.32 2.15
CA ALA A 97 -9.48 5.72 1.83
C ALA A 97 -10.54 6.62 2.46
N LYS A 98 -10.10 7.60 3.25
CA LYS A 98 -10.98 8.61 3.85
C LYS A 98 -11.44 9.59 2.79
N MET A 99 -12.75 9.76 2.66
CA MET A 99 -13.37 10.70 1.75
C MET A 99 -13.56 12.06 2.44
N LYS A 100 -13.08 13.13 1.81
CA LYS A 100 -13.34 14.50 2.29
C LYS A 100 -14.78 14.88 1.94
N PRO A 101 -15.54 15.55 2.83
CA PRO A 101 -16.87 16.06 2.49
C PRO A 101 -16.82 16.98 1.25
N GLY A 102 -17.75 16.80 0.32
CA GLY A 102 -17.75 17.53 -0.95
C GLY A 102 -19.09 18.20 -1.25
N ASN A 103 -19.09 19.54 -1.41
CA ASN A 103 -20.29 20.40 -1.50
C ASN A 103 -21.24 20.20 -2.71
N ASN A 104 -21.05 19.19 -3.57
CA ASN A 104 -21.88 18.93 -4.76
C ASN A 104 -21.90 17.46 -5.20
N GLY A 105 -21.62 16.54 -4.27
CA GLY A 105 -21.41 15.13 -4.58
C GLY A 105 -20.07 14.86 -5.29
N GLN A 106 -19.51 13.68 -5.04
CA GLN A 106 -18.20 13.27 -5.52
C GLN A 106 -18.33 12.05 -6.42
N ARG A 107 -17.77 12.12 -7.63
CA ARG A 107 -17.61 10.92 -8.46
C ARG A 107 -16.26 10.30 -8.16
N LEU A 108 -16.26 9.02 -7.80
CA LEU A 108 -15.02 8.26 -7.70
C LEU A 108 -14.50 7.93 -9.11
N GLN A 109 -13.20 8.06 -9.27
CA GLN A 109 -12.48 7.66 -10.48
C GLN A 109 -11.28 6.81 -10.10
N PHE A 110 -11.22 5.61 -10.68
CA PHE A 110 -10.14 4.65 -10.52
C PHE A 110 -9.22 4.74 -11.74
N GLU A 111 -7.98 5.20 -11.52
CA GLU A 111 -6.97 5.44 -12.56
C GLU A 111 -5.83 4.44 -12.42
N VAL A 112 -5.49 3.77 -13.52
CA VAL A 112 -4.38 2.81 -13.55
C VAL A 112 -3.41 3.20 -14.66
N PHE A 113 -2.18 3.44 -14.25
CA PHE A 113 -1.04 3.71 -15.12
C PHE A 113 -0.35 2.37 -15.36
N ALA A 114 -0.67 1.74 -16.48
CA ALA A 114 -0.18 0.42 -16.82
C ALA A 114 1.17 0.53 -17.55
N PRO A 115 2.17 -0.31 -17.22
CA PRO A 115 3.39 -0.36 -17.99
C PRO A 115 3.11 -0.92 -19.40
N PRO A 116 3.72 -0.35 -20.44
CA PRO A 116 3.37 -0.67 -21.82
C PRO A 116 3.84 -2.07 -22.21
N LYS A 117 2.97 -2.81 -22.93
CA LYS A 117 3.29 -4.10 -23.55
C LYS A 117 3.81 -5.16 -22.57
N LYS A 118 3.42 -5.06 -21.30
CA LYS A 118 3.75 -6.06 -20.27
C LYS A 118 2.59 -7.02 -20.08
N SER A 119 2.92 -8.28 -19.78
CA SER A 119 1.93 -9.24 -19.30
C SER A 119 1.61 -8.95 -17.85
N GLY A 120 0.34 -8.92 -17.51
CA GLY A 120 -0.10 -8.73 -16.14
C GLY A 120 -1.45 -8.05 -16.07
N TYR A 121 -1.98 -7.93 -14.87
CA TYR A 121 -3.24 -7.25 -14.62
C TYR A 121 -3.31 -6.65 -13.21
N LEU A 122 -4.21 -5.69 -13.07
CA LEU A 122 -4.78 -5.28 -11.79
C LEU A 122 -6.21 -5.81 -11.71
N ALA A 123 -6.53 -6.56 -10.68
CA ALA A 123 -7.90 -6.93 -10.32
C ALA A 123 -8.41 -6.03 -9.18
N ILE A 124 -9.69 -5.68 -9.20
CA ILE A 124 -10.39 -4.87 -8.21
C ILE A 124 -11.72 -5.58 -7.90
N ASP A 125 -12.02 -5.75 -6.62
CA ASP A 125 -13.24 -6.40 -6.16
C ASP A 125 -13.81 -5.68 -4.92
N ASP A 126 -15.04 -6.00 -4.54
CA ASP A 126 -15.65 -5.59 -3.27
C ASP A 126 -15.60 -4.07 -2.99
N ILE A 127 -15.88 -3.24 -4.00
CA ILE A 127 -15.94 -1.78 -3.85
C ILE A 127 -17.13 -1.39 -2.97
N GLN A 128 -16.85 -0.82 -1.81
CA GLN A 128 -17.83 -0.44 -0.81
C GLN A 128 -17.60 0.99 -0.33
N LEU A 129 -18.71 1.66 -0.05
CA LEU A 129 -18.73 2.95 0.62
C LEU A 129 -19.41 2.74 1.97
N ASN A 130 -18.75 3.12 3.04
CA ASN A 130 -19.34 3.07 4.37
C ASN A 130 -19.33 4.45 5.04
N ASN A 131 -20.21 4.59 6.03
CA ASN A 131 -20.34 5.79 6.84
C ASN A 131 -19.86 5.48 8.26
N GLU A 132 -18.71 4.82 8.37
CA GLU A 132 -18.12 4.51 9.67
C GLU A 132 -17.42 5.74 10.23
N LEU A 133 -17.87 6.16 11.43
CA LEU A 133 -17.35 7.30 12.21
C LEU A 133 -15.83 7.27 12.45
N ASP A 134 -15.17 6.14 12.18
CA ASP A 134 -13.75 5.93 12.36
C ASP A 134 -13.19 5.25 11.11
N CYS A 135 -12.87 6.04 10.10
CA CYS A 135 -12.20 5.58 8.89
C CYS A 135 -10.72 5.32 9.18
N PRO A 136 -10.25 4.06 9.23
CA PRO A 136 -8.85 3.78 9.54
C PRO A 136 -7.93 4.47 8.54
N ASN A 137 -6.76 4.95 9.01
CA ASN A 137 -5.79 5.48 8.08
C ASN A 137 -5.30 4.36 7.17
N HIS A 138 -5.16 4.63 5.87
CA HIS A 138 -4.80 3.61 4.90
C HIS A 138 -3.38 3.07 5.04
N ALA A 139 -2.53 3.72 5.82
CA ALA A 139 -1.21 3.20 6.21
C ALA A 139 -1.22 2.43 7.54
N ASP A 140 -2.30 2.49 8.32
CA ASP A 140 -2.45 1.66 9.51
C ASP A 140 -2.65 0.21 9.08
N CYS A 141 -1.64 -0.62 9.33
CA CYS A 141 -1.64 -2.02 8.94
C CYS A 141 -1.23 -2.90 10.12
N ASP A 142 -2.15 -3.76 10.57
CA ASP A 142 -1.89 -4.79 11.58
C ASP A 142 -1.40 -6.11 10.97
N PHE A 143 -1.36 -6.17 9.64
CA PHE A 143 -0.96 -7.30 8.82
C PHE A 143 -1.84 -8.57 8.90
N GLU A 144 -3.04 -8.49 9.49
CA GLU A 144 -3.92 -9.67 9.60
C GLU A 144 -4.60 -10.02 8.27
N HIS A 145 -4.72 -9.05 7.36
CA HIS A 145 -5.38 -9.16 6.06
C HIS A 145 -4.43 -8.84 4.88
N GLY A 146 -3.14 -9.14 5.04
CA GLY A 146 -2.10 -8.86 4.05
C GLY A 146 -1.22 -7.68 4.44
N ILE A 147 -0.63 -6.99 3.47
CA ILE A 147 0.32 -5.90 3.71
C ILE A 147 -0.29 -4.51 3.56
N CYS A 148 -1.62 -4.39 3.43
CA CYS A 148 -2.38 -3.13 3.39
C CYS A 148 -1.80 -2.06 2.44
N GLY A 149 -1.27 -2.49 1.29
CA GLY A 149 -0.63 -1.61 0.31
C GLY A 149 0.78 -1.10 0.67
N TRP A 150 1.35 -1.53 1.79
CA TRP A 150 2.79 -1.46 1.97
C TRP A 150 3.47 -2.27 0.87
N HIS A 151 4.57 -1.77 0.32
CA HIS A 151 5.30 -2.43 -0.75
C HIS A 151 6.77 -2.58 -0.37
N GLN A 152 7.40 -3.59 -0.96
CA GLN A 152 8.77 -3.96 -0.66
C GLN A 152 9.66 -3.63 -1.85
N ASN A 153 10.73 -2.89 -1.61
CA ASN A 153 11.65 -2.40 -2.65
C ASN A 153 13.13 -2.46 -2.21
N GLY A 154 13.45 -3.32 -1.24
CA GLY A 154 14.83 -3.61 -0.83
C GLY A 154 15.39 -4.86 -1.53
N ASP A 155 16.68 -5.12 -1.31
CA ASP A 155 17.36 -6.34 -1.77
C ASP A 155 16.83 -7.61 -1.09
N LEU A 156 16.31 -7.44 0.14
CA LEU A 156 15.71 -8.48 0.97
C LEU A 156 14.21 -8.31 1.05
N GLU A 157 13.52 -9.45 1.10
CA GLU A 157 12.06 -9.55 1.20
C GLU A 157 11.65 -9.71 2.66
N TYR A 158 10.72 -8.86 3.11
CA TYR A 158 9.92 -9.08 4.31
C TYR A 158 8.94 -10.21 4.06
N VAL A 159 8.96 -11.19 4.95
CA VAL A 159 8.04 -12.31 4.94
C VAL A 159 6.96 -12.06 5.99
N LEU A 160 5.71 -12.24 5.58
CA LEU A 160 4.55 -12.24 6.46
C LEU A 160 4.36 -13.66 7.00
N ASP A 161 4.50 -13.85 8.31
CA ASP A 161 4.40 -15.19 8.92
C ASP A 161 3.58 -15.21 10.20
N LYS A 162 2.89 -16.34 10.40
CA LYS A 162 2.17 -16.67 11.62
C LYS A 162 3.12 -17.39 12.58
N GLN A 163 3.49 -16.71 13.68
CA GLN A 163 4.19 -17.30 14.83
C GLN A 163 5.63 -17.80 14.61
N HIS A 164 6.53 -16.98 14.06
CA HIS A 164 7.98 -17.30 14.13
C HIS A 164 8.55 -17.18 15.57
N TYR A 165 7.88 -16.45 16.47
CA TYR A 165 8.34 -16.24 17.85
C TYR A 165 7.36 -16.85 18.86
N GLU A 166 7.91 -17.57 19.85
CA GLU A 166 7.14 -18.17 20.96
C GLU A 166 6.45 -17.13 21.86
N GLU A 167 6.81 -15.85 21.73
CA GLU A 167 6.18 -14.74 22.44
C GLU A 167 5.28 -13.89 21.53
N PRO A 168 3.94 -13.87 21.76
CA PRO A 168 3.01 -13.07 20.98
C PRO A 168 3.25 -11.57 21.18
N ALA A 169 3.10 -10.78 20.12
CA ALA A 169 3.18 -9.33 20.20
C ALA A 169 2.13 -8.77 21.19
N PRO A 170 2.43 -7.74 22.00
CA PRO A 170 1.58 -7.30 23.12
C PRO A 170 0.17 -6.77 22.76
N ALA A 171 -0.19 -6.68 21.48
CA ALA A 171 -1.41 -6.01 21.01
C ALA A 171 -2.22 -6.78 19.93
N SER A 172 -1.92 -8.06 19.68
CA SER A 172 -2.28 -8.79 18.43
C SER A 172 -1.48 -8.24 17.24
N PRO A 173 -0.76 -9.12 16.52
CA PRO A 173 -1.42 -9.99 15.54
C PRO A 173 -0.99 -11.47 15.63
N THR A 174 -1.66 -12.34 14.86
CA THR A 174 -1.13 -13.67 14.56
C THR A 174 0.04 -13.58 13.58
N TYR A 175 0.01 -12.58 12.71
CA TYR A 175 1.04 -12.31 11.71
C TYR A 175 2.09 -11.29 12.16
N VAL A 176 3.34 -11.48 11.73
CA VAL A 176 4.41 -10.48 11.85
C VAL A 176 5.16 -10.37 10.52
N MET A 177 5.66 -9.17 10.23
CA MET A 177 6.58 -8.93 9.12
C MET A 177 8.01 -9.04 9.64
N PHE A 178 8.81 -9.94 9.06
CA PHE A 178 10.21 -10.12 9.46
C PHE A 178 11.12 -10.31 8.24
N VAL A 179 12.39 -9.99 8.42
CA VAL A 179 13.44 -10.19 7.41
C VAL A 179 14.51 -11.05 8.06
N THR A 180 14.86 -12.16 7.42
CA THR A 180 16.05 -12.93 7.78
C THR A 180 17.20 -12.55 6.85
N PRO A 181 18.42 -12.33 7.36
CA PRO A 181 19.58 -12.27 6.49
C PRO A 181 19.68 -13.59 5.73
N LYS A 182 19.65 -13.51 4.39
CA LYS A 182 20.00 -14.68 3.56
C LYS A 182 21.44 -15.06 3.91
N SER A 183 21.66 -16.35 4.17
CA SER A 183 22.92 -17.07 4.46
C SER A 183 24.23 -16.24 4.52
N GLU A 184 25.05 -16.47 5.54
CA GLU A 184 26.40 -15.90 5.73
C GLU A 184 27.12 -15.53 4.42
N GLY A 185 27.42 -14.23 4.24
CA GLY A 185 28.25 -13.74 3.13
C GLY A 185 27.68 -12.60 2.28
N MET A 186 26.49 -12.07 2.59
CA MET A 186 25.89 -10.92 1.90
C MET A 186 25.90 -9.66 2.80
N GLU A 187 27.04 -9.00 2.90
CA GLU A 187 27.14 -7.69 3.55
C GLU A 187 26.56 -6.59 2.63
N GLY A 188 25.89 -5.59 3.22
CA GLY A 188 25.44 -4.39 2.52
C GLY A 188 24.07 -4.47 1.84
N LEU A 189 23.30 -5.54 2.04
CA LEU A 189 21.92 -5.64 1.57
C LEU A 189 20.96 -4.84 2.47
N ASN A 190 19.92 -4.28 1.88
CA ASN A 190 18.84 -3.62 2.61
C ASN A 190 17.50 -4.36 2.48
N ALA A 191 16.61 -4.12 3.44
CA ALA A 191 15.21 -4.49 3.34
C ALA A 191 14.40 -3.21 3.51
N ILE A 192 13.60 -2.86 2.51
CA ILE A 192 12.83 -1.62 2.54
C ILE A 192 11.35 -1.98 2.47
N LEU A 193 10.59 -1.49 3.44
CA LEU A 193 9.14 -1.58 3.50
C LEU A 193 8.60 -0.15 3.45
N SER A 194 7.90 0.18 2.37
CA SER A 194 7.42 1.52 2.06
C SER A 194 5.90 1.56 2.21
N SER A 195 5.38 2.54 2.94
CA SER A 195 3.93 2.71 3.10
C SER A 195 3.28 3.11 1.77
N PRO A 196 1.95 2.96 1.64
CA PRO A 196 1.23 3.71 0.61
C PRO A 196 1.46 5.22 0.78
N ILE A 197 1.17 5.98 -0.28
CA ILE A 197 1.35 7.44 -0.26
C ILE A 197 0.40 8.06 0.78
N LEU A 198 0.95 8.78 1.76
CA LEU A 198 0.17 9.45 2.79
C LEU A 198 -0.37 10.79 2.26
N ILE A 199 -1.70 10.88 2.14
CA ILE A 199 -2.39 12.06 1.57
C ILE A 199 -3.13 12.87 2.66
N ASP A 200 -3.29 12.30 3.86
CA ASP A 200 -3.96 12.94 4.98
C ASP A 200 -3.01 13.84 5.79
N GLN A 201 -3.41 15.10 5.97
CA GLN A 201 -2.68 16.10 6.75
C GLN A 201 -2.93 15.96 8.27
N GLU A 202 -3.88 15.11 8.68
CA GLU A 202 -4.17 14.84 10.09
C GLU A 202 -3.21 13.81 10.72
N MET A 203 -2.34 13.19 9.92
CA MET A 203 -1.34 12.22 10.38
C MET A 203 -0.17 12.92 11.06
N ASN A 204 -0.11 12.79 12.38
CA ASN A 204 0.87 13.51 13.21
C ASN A 204 1.91 12.58 13.86
N CYS A 205 1.73 11.26 13.82
CA CYS A 205 2.59 10.32 14.55
C CYS A 205 2.61 8.96 13.89
N VAL A 206 3.78 8.34 13.82
CA VAL A 206 3.94 6.91 13.53
C VAL A 206 4.13 6.18 14.85
N ARG A 207 3.49 5.02 14.99
CA ARG A 207 3.63 4.11 16.13
C ARG A 207 3.64 2.66 15.65
N PHE A 208 4.59 1.86 16.08
CA PHE A 208 4.67 0.44 15.73
C PHE A 208 5.40 -0.36 16.83
N TRP A 209 5.19 -1.68 16.82
CA TRP A 209 5.95 -2.63 17.61
C TRP A 209 7.05 -3.25 16.76
N PHE A 210 8.25 -3.41 17.30
CA PHE A 210 9.35 -4.09 16.64
C PHE A 210 10.17 -4.91 17.64
N MET A 211 10.94 -5.86 17.12
CA MET A 211 11.91 -6.68 17.84
C MET A 211 13.15 -6.83 16.96
N ALA A 212 14.35 -6.75 17.55
CA ALA A 212 15.60 -6.81 16.81
C ALA A 212 16.66 -7.61 17.60
N PRO A 213 17.18 -8.73 17.08
CA PRO A 213 18.14 -9.57 17.78
C PRO A 213 19.49 -8.85 17.99
N HIS A 214 20.35 -9.46 18.81
CA HIS A 214 21.60 -8.92 19.38
C HIS A 214 22.67 -8.41 18.38
N GLU A 215 22.49 -8.66 17.08
CA GLU A 215 23.38 -8.21 16.00
C GLU A 215 22.61 -7.61 14.81
N ALA A 216 21.38 -7.15 15.05
CA ALA A 216 20.53 -6.63 13.98
C ALA A 216 21.13 -5.37 13.32
N PRO A 217 20.97 -5.21 11.99
CA PRO A 217 21.38 -4.01 11.27
C PRO A 217 20.63 -2.77 11.80
N VAL A 218 21.16 -1.59 11.46
CA VAL A 218 20.51 -0.31 11.78
C VAL A 218 19.09 -0.31 11.21
N TYR A 219 18.09 -0.25 12.09
CA TYR A 219 16.72 -0.02 11.69
C TYR A 219 16.51 1.50 11.64
N THR A 220 16.17 2.01 10.47
CA THR A 220 15.87 3.43 10.25
C THR A 220 14.47 3.55 9.71
N VAL A 221 13.68 4.46 10.28
CA VAL A 221 12.46 4.95 9.63
C VAL A 221 12.78 6.31 9.05
N ALA A 222 12.48 6.47 7.76
CA ALA A 222 12.65 7.72 7.06
C ALA A 222 11.32 8.20 6.45
N SER A 223 11.14 9.51 6.41
CA SER A 223 10.11 10.15 5.59
C SER A 223 10.66 10.33 4.19
N VAL A 224 9.88 9.93 3.20
CA VAL A 224 10.19 10.21 1.79
C VAL A 224 9.14 11.17 1.26
N THR A 225 9.57 12.33 0.77
CA THR A 225 8.67 13.33 0.19
C THR A 225 9.06 13.66 -1.24
N GLN A 226 8.07 13.80 -2.11
CA GLN A 226 8.27 14.27 -3.47
C GLN A 226 8.47 15.78 -3.47
N GLY A 227 9.50 16.23 -4.19
CA GLY A 227 9.85 17.63 -4.36
C GLY A 227 8.92 18.38 -5.31
N PRO A 228 9.21 19.67 -5.57
CA PRO A 228 8.43 20.49 -6.50
C PRO A 228 8.46 19.97 -7.94
N SER A 229 9.49 19.21 -8.31
CA SER A 229 9.48 18.37 -9.51
C SER A 229 9.13 16.94 -9.12
N GLU A 230 8.26 16.26 -9.88
CA GLU A 230 7.88 14.85 -9.62
C GLU A 230 9.08 13.89 -9.59
N THR A 231 10.24 14.34 -10.08
CA THR A 231 11.50 13.59 -10.12
C THR A 231 12.40 13.81 -8.90
N GLU A 232 12.15 14.84 -8.09
CA GLU A 232 12.93 15.09 -6.87
C GLU A 232 12.34 14.30 -5.70
N ILE A 233 13.18 13.52 -5.02
CA ILE A 233 12.80 12.72 -3.86
C ILE A 233 13.72 13.13 -2.71
N PHE A 234 13.12 13.53 -1.58
CA PHE A 234 13.85 13.87 -0.37
C PHE A 234 13.59 12.81 0.71
N THR A 235 14.66 12.30 1.31
CA THR A 235 14.62 11.31 2.38
C THR A 235 15.14 11.93 3.68
N TYR A 236 14.35 11.84 4.75
CA TYR A 236 14.69 12.36 6.07
C TYR A 236 14.60 11.24 7.10
N ASP A 237 15.72 10.90 7.73
CA ASP A 237 15.72 9.95 8.85
C ASP A 237 14.92 10.52 10.02
N LEU A 238 13.80 9.88 10.35
CA LEU A 238 12.92 10.29 11.46
C LEU A 238 13.33 9.62 12.76
N TRP A 239 13.77 8.37 12.66
CA TRP A 239 14.09 7.54 13.80
C TRP A 239 15.06 6.45 13.41
N GLY A 240 15.96 6.09 14.31
CA GLY A 240 16.77 4.88 14.15
C GLY A 240 17.32 4.39 15.47
N LEU A 241 17.61 3.09 15.52
CA LEU A 241 18.30 2.49 16.67
C LEU A 241 19.68 1.99 16.27
N PRO A 242 20.73 2.34 17.05
CA PRO A 242 22.00 1.63 16.94
C PRO A 242 21.83 0.17 17.36
N ALA A 243 22.68 -0.71 16.81
CA ALA A 243 22.71 -2.15 17.07
C ALA A 243 23.01 -2.46 18.55
N ASN A 244 21.99 -2.39 19.40
CA ASN A 244 22.10 -2.71 20.82
C ASN A 244 20.89 -3.57 21.25
N GLU A 245 21.21 -4.78 21.69
CA GLU A 245 20.41 -5.81 22.41
C GLU A 245 18.94 -5.44 22.71
N ARG A 246 17.97 -5.88 21.89
CA ARG A 246 16.55 -5.91 22.27
C ARG A 246 15.82 -7.14 21.73
N GLU A 247 15.98 -8.26 22.46
CA GLU A 247 15.21 -9.50 22.25
C GLU A 247 13.75 -9.40 22.75
N GLU A 248 13.31 -8.22 23.19
CA GLU A 248 11.95 -7.96 23.68
C GLU A 248 11.19 -6.99 22.76
N TRP A 249 9.89 -7.22 22.60
CA TRP A 249 8.98 -6.33 21.88
C TRP A 249 9.05 -4.91 22.43
N THR A 250 9.45 -3.97 21.58
CA THR A 250 9.59 -2.56 21.94
C THR A 250 8.68 -1.71 21.06
N ILE A 251 8.15 -0.63 21.63
CA ILE A 251 7.37 0.35 20.91
C ILE A 251 8.27 1.44 20.31
N GLY A 252 8.20 1.61 18.98
CA GLY A 252 8.69 2.79 18.27
C GLY A 252 7.56 3.81 18.15
N GLN A 253 7.81 5.06 18.51
CA GLN A 253 6.84 6.14 18.33
C GLN A 253 7.54 7.48 18.11
N PHE A 254 7.19 8.19 17.03
CA PHE A 254 7.74 9.51 16.71
C PHE A 254 6.73 10.34 15.89
N PRO A 255 6.82 11.68 15.95
CA PRO A 255 5.96 12.56 15.17
C PRO A 255 6.31 12.51 13.68
N LEU A 256 5.31 12.63 12.82
CA LEU A 256 5.52 12.90 11.40
C LEU A 256 5.80 14.40 11.22
N PRO A 257 6.84 14.78 10.44
CA PRO A 257 7.08 16.19 10.15
C PRO A 257 5.94 16.75 9.31
N GLU A 258 5.49 17.97 9.62
CA GLU A 258 4.55 18.67 8.75
C GLU A 258 5.14 18.84 7.35
N LEU A 259 4.36 18.51 6.32
CA LEU A 259 4.77 18.66 4.90
C LEU A 259 5.25 20.08 4.57
N SER A 260 4.74 21.09 5.28
CA SER A 260 5.14 22.50 5.16
C SER A 260 6.57 22.82 5.63
N VAL A 261 7.12 22.00 6.53
CA VAL A 261 8.47 22.13 7.10
C VAL A 261 9.50 21.48 6.19
N ILE A 262 9.11 20.39 5.53
CA ILE A 262 9.97 19.61 4.63
C ILE A 262 10.32 20.40 3.36
N GLN A 263 9.36 21.12 2.78
CA GLN A 263 9.57 21.92 1.56
C GLN A 263 10.43 23.19 1.75
N LYS A 264 10.88 23.49 2.98
CA LYS A 264 11.65 24.72 3.31
C LYS A 264 13.12 24.48 3.64
N GLN A 265 13.58 23.23 3.67
CA GLN A 265 14.99 22.86 3.89
C GLN A 265 15.65 22.44 2.57
#